data_AF-A0A0Q7FMJ5-F1
#
_entry.id   AF-A0A0Q7FMJ5-F1
#
_cell.length_a   1.000
_cell.length_b   1.000
_cell.length_c   1.000
_cell.angle_alpha   90.00
_cell.angle_beta   90.00
_cell.angle_gamma   90.00
#
_symmetry.space_group_name_H-M   'P 1'
#
loop_
_entity.id
_entity.type
_entity.pdbx_description
1 polymer ?
#
loop_
_entity_poly.entity_id
_entity_poly.type
_entity_poly.pdbx_seq_one_letter_code
_entity_poly.pdbx_strand_id
1 'polypeptide(L)'
;MIMKSKYKSIIYSIGVLLLAVGILNKLCWLYVCTIYTEFEECKVAYLSLFPKCLQNAFLLTVIEISLLAVATIIFSESKKAAYLKKISKILMIISLILCGWSVFSLM
;
A
#
# COMPACT_ATOMS: atom_id res chain seq x y z
N MET A 1 -9.46 19.39 -17.37
CA MET A 1 -9.06 18.40 -18.40
C MET A 1 -10.02 17.21 -18.35
N ILE A 2 -10.91 17.05 -19.33
CA ILE A 2 -11.91 15.98 -19.35
C ILE A 2 -11.22 14.70 -19.85
N MET A 3 -10.76 13.85 -18.94
CA MET A 3 -10.20 12.53 -19.29
C MET A 3 -11.29 11.60 -19.83
N LYS A 4 -11.01 10.94 -20.97
CA LYS A 4 -11.87 9.89 -21.55
C LYS A 4 -12.08 8.75 -20.53
N SER A 5 -13.26 8.11 -20.54
CA SER A 5 -13.66 7.12 -19.51
C SER A 5 -12.70 5.93 -19.37
N LYS A 6 -12.06 5.50 -20.46
CA LYS A 6 -11.05 4.43 -20.45
C LYS A 6 -9.87 4.75 -19.53
N TYR A 7 -9.38 6.00 -19.52
CA TYR A 7 -8.27 6.41 -18.65
C TYR A 7 -8.66 6.42 -17.17
N LYS A 8 -9.91 6.76 -16.86
CA LYS A 8 -10.43 6.70 -15.48
C LYS A 8 -10.44 5.26 -14.96
N SER A 9 -10.82 4.31 -15.81
CA SER A 9 -10.79 2.88 -15.46
C SER A 9 -9.37 2.38 -15.22
N ILE A 10 -8.42 2.73 -16.09
CA ILE A 10 -7.01 2.33 -15.94
C ILE A 10 -6.42 2.87 -14.64
N ILE A 11 -6.63 4.14 -14.33
CA ILE A 11 -6.12 4.76 -13.10
C ILE A 11 -6.75 4.11 -11.86
N TYR A 12 -8.04 3.77 -11.91
CA TYR A 12 -8.69 3.05 -10.82
C TYR A 12 -8.05 1.66 -10.61
N SER A 13 -7.80 0.92 -11.69
CA SER A 13 -7.11 -0.37 -11.64
C SER A 13 -5.69 -0.24 -11.08
N ILE A 14 -4.95 0.82 -11.42
CA ILE A 14 -3.65 1.13 -10.83
C ILE A 14 -3.80 1.35 -9.32
N GLY A 15 -4.78 2.12 -8.87
CA GLY A 15 -5.05 2.32 -7.44
C GLY A 15 -5.31 1.01 -6.69
N VAL A 16 -6.07 0.09 -7.29
CA VAL A 16 -6.31 -1.26 -6.73
C VAL A 16 -5.02 -2.07 -6.65
N LEU A 17 -4.19 -2.04 -7.69
CA LEU A 17 -2.89 -2.73 -7.69
C LEU A 17 -1.95 -2.18 -6.61
N LEU A 18 -1.88 -0.86 -6.45
CA LEU A 18 -1.07 -0.20 -5.41
C LEU A 18 -1.49 -0.64 -4.01
N LEU A 19 -2.80 -0.69 -3.75
CA LEU A 19 -3.32 -1.18 -2.48
C LEU A 19 -3.01 -2.66 -2.26
N ALA A 20 -3.15 -3.49 -3.30
CA ALA A 20 -2.83 -4.91 -3.22
C ALA A 20 -1.36 -5.16 -2.87
N VAL A 21 -0.45 -4.38 -3.46
CA VAL A 21 0.99 -4.42 -3.12
C VAL A 21 1.21 -4.06 -1.65
N GLY A 22 0.59 -3.00 -1.13
CA GLY A 22 0.69 -2.65 0.29
C GLY A 22 0.15 -3.73 1.23
N ILE A 23 -0.96 -4.38 0.87
CA ILE A 23 -1.52 -5.50 1.65
C ILE A 23 -0.55 -6.69 1.65
N LEU A 24 -0.03 -7.09 0.49
CA LEU A 24 0.94 -8.19 0.37
C LEU A 24 2.21 -7.90 1.17
N ASN A 25 2.67 -6.65 1.16
CA ASN A 25 3.82 -6.22 1.94
C ASN A 25 3.62 -6.45 3.45
N LYS A 26 2.44 -6.07 3.99
CA LYS A 26 2.11 -6.34 5.40
C LYS A 26 1.90 -7.82 5.71
N LEU A 27 1.30 -8.58 4.80
CA LEU A 27 1.18 -10.03 4.96
C LEU A 27 2.54 -10.71 4.99
N CYS A 28 3.49 -10.23 4.17
CA CYS A 28 4.86 -10.73 4.15
C CYS A 28 5.58 -10.42 5.46
N TRP A 29 5.44 -9.19 5.98
CA TRP A 29 5.94 -8.82 7.31
C TRP A 29 5.39 -9.73 8.41
N LEU A 30 4.06 -9.89 8.47
CA LEU A 30 3.41 -10.74 9.46
C LEU A 30 3.85 -12.20 9.35
N TYR A 31 4.00 -12.72 8.13
CA TYR A 31 4.49 -14.08 7.89
C TYR A 31 5.90 -14.28 8.42
N VAL A 32 6.82 -13.34 8.17
CA VAL A 32 8.18 -13.41 8.71
C VAL A 32 8.17 -13.39 10.25
N CYS A 33 7.31 -12.56 10.86
CA CYS A 33 7.11 -12.53 12.31
C CYS A 33 6.50 -13.82 12.90
N THR A 34 5.94 -14.72 12.08
CA THR A 34 5.54 -16.06 12.55
C THR A 34 6.68 -17.06 12.59
N ILE A 35 7.78 -16.78 11.87
CA ILE A 35 8.95 -17.67 11.76
C ILE A 35 10.02 -17.27 12.76
N TYR A 36 10.26 -15.97 12.92
CA TYR A 36 11.28 -15.42 13.81
C TYR A 36 10.63 -14.75 15.01
N THR A 37 11.22 -14.93 16.19
CA THR A 37 10.70 -14.38 17.45
C THR A 37 11.36 -13.06 17.83
N GLU A 38 12.61 -12.85 17.43
CA GLU A 38 13.32 -11.62 17.69
C GLU A 38 13.07 -10.58 16.59
N PHE A 39 12.88 -9.33 17.01
CA PHE A 39 12.59 -8.21 16.13
C PHE A 39 13.66 -7.96 15.07
N GLU A 40 14.94 -8.02 15.48
CA GLU A 40 16.07 -7.78 14.57
C GLU A 40 16.19 -8.91 13.55
N GLU A 41 15.96 -10.17 13.95
CA GLU A 41 15.92 -11.31 13.05
C GLU A 41 14.76 -11.20 12.04
N CYS A 42 13.57 -10.83 12.51
CA CYS A 42 12.41 -10.56 11.64
C CYS A 42 12.75 -9.49 10.59
N LYS A 43 13.35 -8.37 11.03
CA LYS A 43 13.70 -7.25 10.17
C LYS A 43 14.69 -7.67 9.08
N VAL A 44 15.76 -8.37 9.46
CA VAL A 44 16.79 -8.84 8.51
C VAL A 44 16.20 -9.86 7.53
N ALA A 45 15.45 -10.84 8.03
CA ALA A 45 14.81 -11.85 7.19
C ALA A 45 13.81 -11.23 6.21
N TYR A 46 13.00 -10.27 6.67
CA TYR A 46 12.06 -9.55 5.82
C TYR A 46 12.77 -8.72 4.75
N LEU A 47 13.78 -7.93 5.12
CA LEU A 47 14.56 -7.13 4.17
C LEU A 47 15.28 -8.02 3.15
N SER A 48 15.71 -9.23 3.53
CA SER A 48 16.37 -10.16 2.62
C SER A 48 15.49 -10.61 1.44
N LEU A 49 14.17 -10.50 1.55
CA LEU A 49 13.21 -10.81 0.47
C LEU A 49 13.25 -9.76 -0.66
N PHE A 50 13.83 -8.59 -0.40
CA PHE A 50 13.92 -7.50 -1.34
C PHE A 50 15.31 -7.44 -2.00
N PRO A 51 15.41 -6.92 -3.24
CA PRO A 51 16.70 -6.71 -3.90
C PRO A 51 17.57 -5.74 -3.09
N LYS A 52 18.90 -5.86 -3.19
CA LYS A 52 19.88 -5.09 -2.41
C LYS A 52 19.61 -3.58 -2.33
N CYS A 53 19.09 -2.99 -3.40
CA CYS A 53 18.75 -1.56 -3.45
C CYS A 53 17.58 -1.15 -2.53
N LEU A 54 16.74 -2.10 -2.12
CA LEU A 54 15.54 -1.93 -1.29
C LEU A 54 15.68 -2.57 0.10
N GLN A 55 16.85 -3.12 0.46
CA GLN A 55 17.12 -3.71 1.78
C GLN A 55 17.31 -2.67 2.88
N ASN A 56 16.60 -1.55 2.79
CA ASN A 56 16.58 -0.49 3.78
C ASN A 56 15.14 -0.28 4.22
N ALA A 57 14.85 -0.59 5.49
CA ALA A 57 13.51 -0.51 6.05
C ALA A 57 12.90 0.87 5.84
N PHE A 58 13.63 1.94 6.19
CA PHE A 58 13.15 3.31 6.03
C PHE A 58 12.78 3.64 4.58
N LEU A 59 13.62 3.26 3.63
CA LEU A 59 13.36 3.49 2.21
C LEU A 59 12.10 2.73 1.75
N LEU A 60 11.95 1.47 2.17
CA LEU A 60 10.80 0.64 1.86
C LEU A 60 9.51 1.23 2.45
N THR A 61 9.53 1.69 3.71
CA THR A 61 8.40 2.37 4.36
C THR A 61 8.01 3.64 3.61
N VAL A 62 8.97 4.46 3.18
CA VAL A 62 8.71 5.69 2.41
C VAL A 62 8.06 5.38 1.07
N ILE A 63 8.53 4.34 0.37
CA ILE A 63 7.90 3.87 -0.87
C ILE A 63 6.47 3.42 -0.59
N GLU A 64 6.25 2.59 0.42
CA GLU A 64 4.92 2.06 0.76
C GLU A 64 3.93 3.19 1.10
N ILE A 65 4.33 4.15 1.92
CA ILE A 65 3.53 5.34 2.24
C ILE A 65 3.17 6.10 0.97
N SER A 66 4.15 6.31 0.08
CA SER A 66 3.94 7.03 -1.18
C SER A 66 2.92 6.29 -2.07
N LEU A 67 3.02 4.98 -2.19
CA LEU A 67 2.09 4.15 -2.98
C LEU A 67 0.67 4.19 -2.39
N LEU A 68 0.54 4.05 -1.07
CA LEU A 68 -0.76 4.10 -0.38
C LEU A 68 -1.39 5.49 -0.41
N ALA A 69 -0.59 6.56 -0.35
CA ALA A 69 -1.06 7.93 -0.52
C ALA A 69 -1.63 8.15 -1.93
N VAL A 70 -0.92 7.69 -2.98
CA VAL A 70 -1.41 7.74 -4.37
C VAL A 70 -2.71 6.94 -4.53
N ALA A 71 -2.78 5.72 -3.98
CA ALA A 71 -4.01 4.91 -4.00
C ALA A 71 -5.18 5.64 -3.31
N THR A 72 -4.93 6.25 -2.15
CA THR A 72 -5.92 7.04 -1.40
C THR A 72 -6.47 8.20 -2.22
N ILE A 73 -5.59 8.95 -2.92
CA ILE A 73 -5.99 10.05 -3.80
C ILE A 73 -6.87 9.54 -4.94
N ILE A 74 -6.48 8.45 -5.60
CA ILE A 74 -7.23 7.82 -6.69
C ILE A 74 -8.64 7.41 -6.23
N PHE A 75 -8.76 6.77 -5.06
CA PHE A 75 -10.06 6.36 -4.52
C PHE A 75 -10.89 7.56 -4.04
N SER A 76 -10.25 8.61 -3.52
CA SER A 76 -10.91 9.85 -3.10
C SER A 76 -11.55 10.58 -4.29
N GLU A 77 -10.89 10.60 -5.44
CA GLU A 77 -11.48 11.15 -6.67
C GLU A 77 -12.57 10.24 -7.25
N SER A 78 -12.36 8.93 -7.20
CA SER A 78 -13.29 7.93 -7.76
C SER A 78 -14.59 7.81 -6.97
N LYS A 79 -14.61 8.16 -5.68
CA LYS A 79 -15.85 8.19 -4.86
C LYS A 79 -16.88 9.23 -5.33
N LYS A 80 -16.46 10.21 -6.15
CA LYS A 80 -17.35 11.22 -6.73
C LYS A 80 -18.26 10.62 -7.83
N ALA A 81 -17.91 9.45 -8.37
CA ALA A 81 -18.75 8.71 -9.30
C ALA A 81 -19.76 7.82 -8.54
N ALA A 82 -21.06 8.00 -8.81
CA ALA A 82 -22.15 7.36 -8.06
C ALA A 82 -22.03 5.82 -7.97
N TYR A 83 -21.60 5.17 -9.06
CA TYR A 83 -21.53 3.70 -9.15
C TYR A 83 -20.36 3.07 -8.35
N LEU A 84 -19.26 3.80 -8.10
CA LEU A 84 -18.09 3.30 -7.34
C LEU A 84 -18.00 3.87 -5.93
N LYS A 85 -18.96 4.70 -5.50
CA LYS A 85 -18.88 5.48 -4.27
C LYS A 85 -18.64 4.61 -3.03
N LYS A 86 -19.39 3.52 -2.87
CA LYS A 86 -19.29 2.65 -1.68
C LYS A 86 -17.97 1.87 -1.66
N ILE A 87 -17.61 1.23 -2.78
CA ILE A 87 -16.37 0.45 -2.90
C ILE A 87 -15.15 1.36 -2.73
N SER A 88 -15.10 2.50 -3.43
CA SER A 88 -13.98 3.44 -3.33
C SER A 88 -13.83 4.01 -1.93
N LYS A 89 -14.92 4.25 -1.20
CA LYS A 89 -14.85 4.70 0.20
C LYS A 89 -14.20 3.63 1.09
N ILE A 90 -14.56 2.36 0.91
CA ILE A 90 -13.97 1.25 1.68
C ILE A 90 -12.47 1.13 1.36
N LEU A 91 -12.10 1.10 0.08
CA LEU A 91 -10.68 1.00 -0.33
C LEU A 91 -9.85 2.20 0.14
N MET A 92 -10.42 3.40 0.13
CA MET A 92 -9.78 4.61 0.68
C MET A 92 -9.51 4.48 2.18
N ILE A 93 -10.47 3.98 2.96
CA ILE A 93 -10.30 3.78 4.41
C ILE A 93 -9.21 2.73 4.67
N ILE A 94 -9.23 1.60 3.95
CA ILE A 94 -8.20 0.56 4.07
C ILE A 94 -6.81 1.13 3.75
N SER A 95 -6.70 1.92 2.68
CA SER A 95 -5.45 2.57 2.28
C SER A 95 -4.93 3.53 3.37
N LEU A 96 -5.82 4.31 3.99
CA LEU A 96 -5.47 5.22 5.09
C LEU A 96 -5.03 4.47 6.35
N ILE A 97 -5.70 3.37 6.71
CA ILE A 97 -5.31 2.55 7.86
C ILE A 97 -3.93 1.95 7.64
N LEU A 98 -3.68 1.37 6.46
CA LEU A 98 -2.36 0.82 6.09
C LEU A 98 -1.28 1.91 6.06
N CYS A 99 -1.59 3.10 5.53
CA CYS A 99 -0.66 4.21 5.50
C CYS A 99 -0.30 4.67 6.91
N GLY A 100 -1.31 4.83 7.78
CA GLY A 100 -1.11 5.13 9.19
C GLY A 100 -0.27 4.07 9.88
N TRP A 101 -0.54 2.78 9.62
CA TRP A 101 0.28 1.68 10.13
C TRP A 101 1.74 1.83 9.71
N SER A 102 2.04 2.09 8.44
CA SER A 102 3.43 2.28 7.98
C SER A 102 4.10 3.50 8.60
N VAL A 103 3.36 4.59 8.85
CA VAL A 103 3.90 5.79 9.53
C VAL A 103 4.22 5.50 10.99
N PHE A 104 3.32 4.84 11.73
CA PHE A 104 3.52 4.54 13.15
C PHE A 104 4.51 3.41 13.40
N SER A 105 4.54 2.43 12.51
CA SER A 105 5.46 1.29 12.62
C SER A 105 6.91 1.72 12.43
N LEU A 106 7.15 2.84 11.69
CA LEU A 106 8.46 3.33 11.22
C LEU A 106 9.49 2.18 11.07
N MET A 107 8.98 1.16 10.36
CA MET A 107 9.50 -0.14 9.97
C MET A 107 8.84 -0.48 8.63
#